data_AF-A0A811T7T8-F1
#
_entry.id   AF-A0A811T7T8-F1
#
_cell.length_a   1.000
_cell.length_b   1.000
_cell.length_c   1.000
_cell.angle_alpha   90.00
_cell.angle_beta   90.00
_cell.angle_gamma   90.00
#
_symmetry.space_group_name_H-M   'P 1'
#
loop_
_entity.id
_entity.type
_entity.pdbx_description
1 polymer ?
#
loop_
_entity_poly.entity_id
_entity_poly.type
_entity_poly.pdbx_seq_one_letter_code
_entity_poly.pdbx_strand_id
1 'polypeptide(L)'
;MVQFEQNEIDTMKNSGQVIGKVADHYISDLYQLDRTRTAEEFIKQLKNICLRAISIGKKSEELVYTKPLADLMDIINKHKENYDEIKDIVLVYATFYLGAIKYSRTKGD
;
A
#
# COMPACT_ATOMS: atom_id res chain seq x y z
N MET A 1 2.95 -10.66 -19.53
CA MET A 1 3.40 -10.29 -18.17
C MET A 1 4.56 -9.35 -18.32
N VAL A 2 4.49 -8.18 -17.68
CA VAL A 2 5.64 -7.28 -17.63
C VAL A 2 6.70 -7.89 -16.72
N GLN A 3 7.96 -7.78 -17.15
CA GLN A 3 9.07 -8.13 -16.30
C GLN A 3 9.48 -6.89 -15.51
N PHE A 4 9.02 -6.80 -14.28
CA PHE A 4 9.45 -5.75 -13.35
C PHE A 4 10.89 -5.98 -12.91
N GLU A 5 11.62 -4.88 -12.73
CA GLU A 5 12.93 -4.90 -12.12
C GLU A 5 12.82 -5.25 -10.62
N GLN A 6 13.86 -5.82 -10.02
CA GLN A 6 13.81 -6.27 -8.62
C GLN A 6 13.52 -5.11 -7.64
N ASN A 7 14.08 -3.92 -7.89
CA ASN A 7 13.80 -2.70 -7.14
C ASN A 7 12.32 -2.27 -7.24
N GLU A 8 11.66 -2.51 -8.37
CA GLU A 8 10.24 -2.22 -8.56
C GLU A 8 9.37 -3.18 -7.76
N ILE A 9 9.72 -4.48 -7.76
CA ILE A 9 9.10 -5.49 -6.89
C ILE A 9 9.27 -5.14 -5.41
N ASP A 10 10.48 -4.76 -5.01
CA ASP A 10 10.76 -4.36 -3.62
C ASP A 10 9.95 -3.12 -3.22
N THR A 11 9.80 -2.16 -4.15
CA THR A 11 8.98 -0.97 -3.94
C THR A 11 7.50 -1.33 -3.78
N MET A 12 6.95 -2.22 -4.61
CA MET A 12 5.57 -2.69 -4.49
C MET A 12 5.34 -3.43 -3.16
N LYS A 13 6.28 -4.28 -2.74
CA LYS A 13 6.24 -4.97 -1.45
C LYS A 13 6.25 -4.00 -0.27
N ASN A 14 7.18 -3.06 -0.27
CA ASN A 14 7.31 -2.05 0.78
C ASN A 14 6.08 -1.13 0.82
N SER A 15 5.49 -0.83 -0.35
CA SER A 15 4.23 -0.09 -0.43
C SER A 15 3.06 -0.87 0.17
N GLY A 16 2.97 -2.18 -0.13
CA GLY A 16 2.02 -3.07 0.51
C GLY A 16 2.15 -3.04 2.04
N GLN A 17 3.37 -3.06 2.56
CA GLN A 17 3.60 -2.93 4.02
C GLN A 17 3.03 -1.63 4.60
N VAL A 18 3.27 -0.50 3.94
CA VAL A 18 2.72 0.80 4.36
C VAL A 18 1.20 0.79 4.34
N ILE A 19 0.61 0.29 3.26
CA ILE A 19 -0.85 0.19 3.11
C ILE A 19 -1.45 -0.73 4.18
N GLY A 20 -0.82 -1.88 4.44
CA GLY A 20 -1.24 -2.82 5.47
C GLY A 20 -1.25 -2.20 6.87
N LYS A 21 -0.21 -1.41 7.21
CA LYS A 21 -0.17 -0.64 8.47
C LYS A 21 -1.29 0.40 8.55
N VAL A 22 -1.55 1.13 7.48
CA VAL A 22 -2.65 2.11 7.46
C VAL A 22 -4.01 1.41 7.58
N ALA A 23 -4.19 0.30 6.87
CA ALA A 23 -5.42 -0.49 6.85
C ALA A 23 -5.76 -1.15 8.20
N ASP A 24 -4.77 -1.32 9.07
CA ASP A 24 -4.99 -1.78 10.44
C ASP A 24 -5.83 -0.79 11.27
N HIS A 25 -5.68 0.52 10.99
CA HIS A 25 -6.52 1.57 11.58
C HIS A 25 -7.70 1.96 10.68
N TYR A 26 -7.52 1.87 9.37
CA TYR A 26 -8.46 2.36 8.36
C TYR A 26 -8.68 1.33 7.24
N ILE A 27 -9.31 0.19 7.58
CA ILE A 27 -9.52 -0.91 6.63
C ILE A 27 -10.28 -0.50 5.36
N SER A 28 -11.11 0.53 5.44
CA SER A 28 -11.82 1.10 4.29
C SER A 28 -10.88 1.58 3.18
N ASP A 29 -9.68 2.04 3.53
CA ASP A 29 -8.73 2.56 2.54
C ASP A 29 -8.19 1.44 1.64
N LEU A 30 -8.02 0.22 2.18
CA LEU A 30 -7.65 -0.97 1.40
C LEU A 30 -8.77 -1.38 0.45
N TYR A 31 -10.03 -1.41 0.92
CA TYR A 31 -11.18 -1.72 0.05
C TYR A 31 -11.46 -0.63 -1.00
N GLN A 32 -11.12 0.62 -0.71
CA GLN A 32 -11.20 1.69 -1.71
C GLN A 32 -10.10 1.54 -2.76
N LEU A 33 -8.89 1.14 -2.34
CA LEU A 33 -7.76 0.88 -3.23
C LEU A 33 -8.03 -0.29 -4.18
N ASP A 34 -8.61 -1.38 -3.71
CA ASP A 34 -9.01 -2.53 -4.53
C ASP A 34 -10.04 -2.14 -5.63
N ARG A 35 -10.98 -1.28 -5.27
CA ARG A 35 -12.07 -0.83 -6.15
C ARG A 35 -11.66 0.17 -7.22
N THR A 36 -10.42 0.66 -7.22
CA THR A 36 -9.98 1.57 -8.28
C THR A 36 -9.91 0.83 -9.60
N ARG A 37 -10.25 1.56 -10.68
CA ARG A 37 -10.32 1.03 -12.04
C ARG A 37 -9.25 1.62 -12.95
N THR A 38 -8.63 2.72 -12.56
CA THR A 38 -7.56 3.36 -13.34
C THR A 38 -6.35 3.67 -12.46
N ALA A 39 -5.20 3.84 -13.11
CA ALA A 39 -3.97 4.28 -12.47
C ALA A 39 -4.15 5.61 -11.72
N GLU A 40 -4.90 6.56 -12.28
CA GLU A 40 -5.17 7.86 -11.66
C GLU A 40 -6.01 7.74 -10.38
N GLU A 41 -7.03 6.88 -10.40
CA GLU A 41 -7.82 6.58 -9.21
C GLU A 41 -6.96 5.94 -8.12
N PHE A 42 -6.09 4.99 -8.52
CA PHE A 42 -5.16 4.33 -7.62
C PHE A 42 -4.18 5.33 -7.00
N ILE A 43 -3.53 6.17 -7.80
CA ILE A 43 -2.61 7.23 -7.32
C ILE A 43 -3.34 8.21 -6.40
N LYS A 44 -4.57 8.60 -6.73
CA LYS A 44 -5.40 9.45 -5.85
C LYS A 44 -5.65 8.78 -4.50
N GLN A 45 -5.87 7.46 -4.49
CA GLN A 45 -6.05 6.72 -3.24
C GLN A 45 -4.74 6.55 -2.47
N LEU A 46 -3.59 6.35 -3.14
CA LEU A 46 -2.27 6.38 -2.49
C LEU A 46 -2.04 7.69 -1.73
N LYS A 47 -2.39 8.83 -2.34
CA LYS A 47 -2.33 10.14 -1.66
C LYS A 47 -3.18 10.16 -0.39
N ASN A 48 -4.40 9.62 -0.43
CA ASN A 48 -5.28 9.56 0.75
C ASN A 48 -4.65 8.69 1.84
N ILE A 49 -4.05 7.55 1.48
CA ILE A 49 -3.33 6.66 2.39
C ILE A 49 -2.12 7.39 3.02
N CYS A 50 -1.36 8.18 2.26
CA CYS A 50 -0.30 9.02 2.82
C CYS A 50 -0.81 10.01 3.88
N LEU A 51 -1.96 10.66 3.64
CA LEU A 51 -2.56 11.58 4.62
C LEU A 51 -3.04 10.85 5.89
N ARG A 52 -3.55 9.62 5.73
CA ARG A 52 -3.94 8.75 6.85
C ARG A 52 -2.74 8.30 7.67
N ALA A 53 -1.65 7.91 7.02
CA ALA A 53 -0.37 7.60 7.66
C ALA A 53 0.13 8.74 8.57
N ILE A 54 0.09 9.99 8.09
CA ILE A 54 0.42 11.17 8.91
C ILE A 54 -0.53 11.31 10.12
N SER A 55 -1.81 11.02 9.93
CA SER A 55 -2.82 11.10 11.00
C SER A 55 -2.62 10.03 12.08
N ILE A 56 -2.14 8.84 11.71
CA ILE A 56 -1.80 7.75 12.64
C ILE A 56 -0.62 8.16 13.52
N GLY A 57 0.45 8.69 12.90
CA GLY A 57 1.65 9.12 13.63
C GLY A 57 1.37 10.21 14.66
N LYS A 58 0.39 11.09 14.40
CA LYS A 58 -0.06 12.08 15.38
C LYS A 58 -0.80 11.49 16.59
N LYS A 59 -1.41 10.31 16.45
CA LYS A 59 -2.29 9.71 17.47
C LYS A 59 -1.61 8.64 18.32
N SER A 60 -0.61 7.95 17.77
CA SER A 60 -0.12 6.67 18.34
C SER A 60 1.38 6.60 18.53
N GLU A 61 2.13 7.69 18.28
CA GLU A 61 3.60 7.70 18.17
C GLU A 61 4.18 6.75 17.10
N GLU A 62 3.34 5.96 16.42
CA GLU A 62 3.74 5.08 15.34
C GLU A 62 3.94 5.86 14.03
N LEU A 63 5.20 6.11 13.69
CA LEU A 63 5.56 6.74 12.44
C LEU A 63 5.45 5.75 11.28
N VAL A 64 4.68 6.14 10.25
CA VAL A 64 4.55 5.39 9.01
C VAL A 64 5.39 6.06 7.93
N TYR A 65 6.43 5.36 7.47
CA TYR A 65 7.33 5.86 6.43
C TYR A 65 6.70 5.73 5.03
N THR A 66 6.30 6.83 4.43
CA THR A 66 5.47 6.84 3.21
C THR A 66 6.25 6.93 1.89
N LYS A 67 7.59 7.04 1.90
CA LYS A 67 8.40 7.10 0.67
C LYS A 67 8.06 5.98 -0.34
N PRO A 68 7.88 4.71 0.07
CA PRO A 68 7.53 3.66 -0.89
C PRO A 68 6.28 3.97 -1.72
N LEU A 69 5.28 4.67 -1.16
CA LEU A 69 4.07 5.04 -1.90
C LEU A 69 4.32 6.11 -2.96
N ALA A 70 5.30 7.01 -2.73
CA ALA A 70 5.73 7.97 -3.73
C ALA A 70 6.49 7.26 -4.85
N ASP A 71 7.42 6.37 -4.51
CA ASP A 71 8.15 5.57 -5.49
C ASP A 71 7.21 4.67 -6.32
N LEU A 72 6.15 4.13 -5.69
CA LEU A 72 5.12 3.34 -6.37
C LEU A 72 4.35 4.16 -7.41
N MET A 73 4.08 5.44 -7.13
CA MET A 73 3.45 6.34 -8.11
C MET A 73 4.32 6.44 -9.38
N ASP A 74 5.64 6.53 -9.23
CA ASP A 74 6.56 6.58 -10.37
C ASP A 74 6.54 5.27 -11.18
N ILE A 75 6.48 4.12 -10.50
CA ILE A 75 6.35 2.81 -11.16
C ILE A 75 5.03 2.68 -11.92
N ILE A 76 3.91 3.11 -11.31
CA ILE A 76 2.60 3.10 -11.96
C ILE A 76 2.61 3.99 -13.22
N ASN A 77 3.27 5.14 -13.17
CA ASN A 77 3.39 6.01 -14.34
C ASN A 77 4.30 5.40 -15.43
N LYS A 78 5.40 4.74 -15.05
CA LYS A 78 6.32 4.06 -15.97
C LYS A 78 5.64 2.90 -16.71
N HIS A 79 4.82 2.12 -15.99
CA HIS A 79 4.18 0.89 -16.48
C HIS A 79 2.67 1.01 -16.52
N LYS A 80 2.16 2.17 -16.94
CA LYS A 80 0.74 2.52 -16.85
C LYS A 80 -0.19 1.53 -17.55
N GLU A 81 0.26 0.93 -18.65
CA GLU A 81 -0.48 -0.10 -19.41
C GLU A 81 -0.65 -1.41 -18.62
N ASN A 82 0.18 -1.64 -17.59
CA ASN A 82 0.21 -2.83 -16.76
C ASN A 82 -0.20 -2.54 -15.32
N TYR A 83 -0.96 -1.46 -15.11
CA TYR A 83 -1.40 -1.01 -13.79
C TYR A 83 -2.16 -2.09 -13.02
N ASP A 84 -2.99 -2.91 -13.67
CA ASP A 84 -3.74 -3.97 -12.98
C ASP A 84 -2.80 -5.00 -12.32
N GLU A 85 -1.69 -5.35 -12.99
CA GLU A 85 -0.68 -6.26 -12.44
C GLU A 85 0.04 -5.64 -11.23
N ILE A 86 0.36 -4.34 -11.30
CA ILE A 86 0.94 -3.58 -10.18
C ILE A 86 -0.05 -3.55 -9.00
N LYS A 87 -1.32 -3.25 -9.27
CA LYS A 87 -2.38 -3.20 -8.26
C LYS A 87 -2.47 -4.52 -7.52
N ASP A 88 -2.54 -5.63 -8.25
CA ASP A 88 -2.69 -6.97 -7.67
C ASP A 88 -1.50 -7.32 -6.76
N ILE A 89 -0.27 -7.07 -7.21
CA ILE A 89 0.94 -7.30 -6.40
C ILE A 89 0.89 -6.48 -5.11
N VAL A 90 0.56 -5.19 -5.21
CA VAL A 90 0.50 -4.30 -4.04
C VAL A 90 -0.60 -4.74 -3.06
N LEU A 91 -1.77 -5.14 -3.55
CA LEU A 91 -2.88 -5.62 -2.72
C LEU A 91 -2.56 -6.94 -2.01
N VAL A 92 -1.87 -7.87 -2.69
CA VAL A 92 -1.39 -9.11 -2.07
C VAL A 92 -0.46 -8.80 -0.90
N TYR A 93 0.54 -7.94 -1.09
CA TYR A 93 1.43 -7.57 0.01
C TYR A 93 0.70 -6.80 1.12
N ALA A 94 -0.21 -5.89 0.77
CA ALA A 94 -0.98 -5.13 1.76
C ALA A 94 -1.83 -6.03 2.65
N THR A 95 -2.55 -6.98 2.06
CA THR A 95 -3.37 -7.95 2.80
C THR A 95 -2.52 -8.89 3.64
N PHE A 96 -1.38 -9.36 3.11
CA PHE A 96 -0.40 -10.15 3.87
C PHE A 96 0.08 -9.42 5.12
N TYR A 97 0.57 -8.18 4.99
CA TYR A 97 1.09 -7.42 6.13
C TYR A 97 0.00 -7.08 7.14
N LEU A 98 -1.20 -6.72 6.70
CA LEU A 98 -2.35 -6.53 7.59
C LEU A 98 -2.66 -7.82 8.37
N GLY A 99 -2.70 -8.96 7.68
CA GLY A 99 -2.91 -10.26 8.31
C GLY A 99 -1.85 -10.58 9.36
N ALA A 100 -0.57 -10.33 9.04
CA ALA A 100 0.54 -10.52 9.97
C ALA A 100 0.41 -9.64 11.23
N ILE A 101 0.07 -8.35 11.07
CA ILE A 101 -0.15 -7.40 12.19
C ILE A 101 -1.28 -7.89 13.10
N LYS A 102 -2.41 -8.32 12.52
CA LYS A 102 -3.55 -8.83 13.30
C LYS A 102 -3.19 -10.11 14.04
N TYR A 103 -2.53 -11.03 13.36
CA TYR A 103 -2.10 -12.30 13.95
C TYR A 103 -1.14 -12.10 15.13
N SER A 104 -0.16 -11.20 15.00
CA SER A 104 0.80 -10.93 16.08
C SER A 104 0.15 -10.35 17.32
N ARG A 105 -0.93 -9.56 17.18
CA ARG A 105 -1.70 -9.07 18.32
C ARG A 105 -2.47 -10.19 19.02
N THR A 106 -3.07 -11.11 18.26
CA THR A 106 -3.85 -12.23 18.82
C THR A 106 -2.99 -13.28 19.53
N LYS A 107 -1.72 -13.45 19.16
CA LYS A 107 -0.78 -14.36 19.85
C LYS A 107 0.03 -13.70 20.97
N GLY A 108 -0.08 -12.39 21.13
CA GLY A 108 0.61 -11.62 22.17
C GLY A 108 -0.16 -11.51 23.50
N ASP A 109 -1.42 -11.97 23.53
CA ASP A 109 -2.27 -12.13 24.72
C ASP A 109 -2.32 -13.62 25.14
#